data_AF-A0A452XXK4-F1
#
_entry.id   AF-A0A452XXK4-F1
#
_cell.length_a   1.000
_cell.length_b   1.000
_cell.length_c   1.000
_cell.angle_alpha   90.00
_cell.angle_beta   90.00
_cell.angle_gamma   90.00
#
_symmetry.space_group_name_H-M   'P 1'
#
loop_
_entity.id
_entity.type
_entity.pdbx_description
1 polymer ?
#
loop_
_entity_poly.entity_id
_entity_poly.type
_entity_poly.pdbx_seq_one_letter_code
_entity_poly.pdbx_strand_id
1 'polypeptide(L)'
;MQVKEKIMPLKIDLRVNNTTIRDQFLWDIGNLESDPEEFARTLCDDLNITDPEVGPAIAVCIREQLYEIASQTVSAMREAKMSKKRRAPEFASNSKAMNNAVDMFKYFGSKGSVIRKRKEWYLYEPVVDVVPKEEAAVVDAKEQLK
;
A
#
# COMPACT_ATOMS: atom_id res chain seq x y z
N MET A 1 -11.25 -21.77 7.17
CA MET A 1 -10.43 -21.31 8.32
C MET A 1 -10.50 -19.80 8.30
N GLN A 2 -11.23 -19.17 9.22
CA GLN A 2 -11.50 -17.73 9.14
C GLN A 2 -10.33 -16.99 9.80
N VAL A 3 -9.41 -16.49 8.98
CA VAL A 3 -8.35 -15.60 9.45
C VAL A 3 -9.02 -14.31 9.90
N LYS A 4 -8.58 -13.76 11.04
CA LYS A 4 -9.09 -12.49 11.54
C LYS A 4 -8.87 -11.41 10.47
N GLU A 5 -9.94 -10.68 10.14
CA GLU A 5 -9.90 -9.56 9.19
C GLU A 5 -8.74 -8.61 9.53
N LYS A 6 -7.90 -8.33 8.54
CA LYS A 6 -6.74 -7.45 8.68
C LYS A 6 -6.65 -6.55 7.46
N ILE A 7 -7.42 -5.47 7.50
CA ILE A 7 -7.45 -4.46 6.46
C ILE A 7 -6.26 -3.51 6.60
N MET A 8 -5.51 -3.34 5.51
CA MET A 8 -4.35 -2.46 5.43
C MET A 8 -4.45 -1.56 4.20
N PRO A 9 -4.04 -0.29 4.28
CA PRO A 9 -3.93 0.55 3.09
C PRO A 9 -2.73 0.10 2.25
N LEU A 10 -2.94 -0.08 0.95
CA LEU A 10 -1.91 -0.25 -0.06
C LEU A 10 -1.85 1.00 -0.93
N LYS A 11 -0.66 1.36 -1.40
CA LYS A 11 -0.42 2.52 -2.27
C LYS A 11 0.26 2.09 -3.55
N ILE A 12 -0.22 2.58 -4.67
CA ILE A 12 0.40 2.38 -5.97
C ILE A 12 0.90 3.74 -6.44
N ASP A 13 2.16 3.78 -6.83
CA ASP A 13 2.80 4.92 -7.49
C ASP A 13 3.76 4.34 -8.51
N LEU A 14 3.25 4.10 -9.72
CA LEU A 14 3.96 3.37 -10.76
C LEU A 14 4.00 4.20 -12.03
N ARG A 15 5.15 4.19 -12.70
CA ARG A 15 5.32 4.67 -14.07
C ARG A 15 5.68 3.48 -14.95
N VAL A 16 4.81 3.15 -15.89
CA VAL A 16 5.01 2.08 -16.86
C VAL A 16 4.89 2.69 -18.24
N ASN A 17 5.99 2.65 -19.01
CA ASN A 17 6.10 3.30 -20.32
C ASN A 17 5.70 4.78 -20.26
N ASN A 18 4.54 5.10 -20.87
CA ASN A 18 3.96 6.42 -20.98
C ASN A 18 2.85 6.67 -19.95
N THR A 19 2.52 5.70 -19.11
CA THR A 19 1.39 5.75 -18.18
C THR A 19 1.90 5.83 -16.75
N THR A 20 1.52 6.90 -16.05
CA THR A 20 1.75 7.04 -14.60
C THR A 20 0.43 6.79 -13.87
N ILE A 21 0.45 5.96 -12.84
CA ILE A 21 -0.72 5.55 -12.08
C ILE A 21 -0.44 5.74 -10.60
N ARG A 22 -1.31 6.50 -9.94
CA ARG A 22 -1.27 6.74 -8.51
C ARG A 22 -2.62 6.41 -7.90
N ASP A 23 -2.64 5.50 -6.95
CA ASP A 23 -3.85 5.11 -6.25
C ASP A 23 -3.55 4.66 -4.82
N GLN A 24 -4.56 4.70 -3.95
CA GLN A 24 -4.51 4.12 -2.63
C GLN A 24 -5.84 3.43 -2.33
N PHE A 25 -5.77 2.18 -1.91
CA PHE A 25 -6.96 1.38 -1.57
C PHE A 25 -6.71 0.56 -0.31
N LEU A 26 -7.77 -0.09 0.17
CA LEU A 26 -7.71 -0.94 1.35
C LEU A 26 -7.71 -2.40 0.91
N TRP A 27 -6.83 -3.21 1.48
CA TRP A 27 -6.68 -4.62 1.17
C TRP A 27 -6.82 -5.48 2.43
N ASP A 28 -7.63 -6.54 2.38
CA ASP A 28 -7.69 -7.52 3.46
C ASP A 28 -6.60 -8.57 3.28
N ILE A 29 -5.61 -8.55 4.16
CA ILE A 29 -4.51 -9.54 4.16
C ILE A 29 -4.97 -10.89 4.70
N GLY A 30 -6.09 -10.91 5.45
CA GLY A 30 -6.68 -12.15 5.93
C GLY A 30 -7.45 -12.92 4.86
N ASN A 31 -7.81 -12.26 3.75
CA ASN A 31 -8.54 -12.88 2.66
C ASN A 31 -7.58 -13.56 1.67
N LEU A 32 -7.50 -14.88 1.74
CA LEU A 32 -6.67 -15.70 0.83
C LEU A 32 -7.29 -15.89 -0.56
N GLU A 33 -8.55 -15.51 -0.75
CA GLU A 33 -9.23 -15.56 -2.05
C GLU A 33 -9.03 -14.27 -2.87
N SER A 34 -8.48 -13.21 -2.25
CA SER A 34 -8.17 -11.98 -2.98
C SER A 34 -7.00 -12.20 -3.94
N ASP A 35 -7.25 -12.13 -5.24
CA ASP A 35 -6.24 -12.23 -6.31
C ASP A 35 -5.75 -10.83 -6.74
N PRO A 36 -4.47 -10.46 -6.49
CA PRO A 36 -3.89 -9.20 -6.98
C PRO A 36 -3.97 -9.04 -8.49
N GLU A 37 -3.86 -10.14 -9.25
CA GLU A 37 -3.91 -10.14 -10.70
C GLU A 37 -5.31 -9.83 -11.21
N GLU A 38 -6.36 -10.39 -10.59
CA GLU A 38 -7.75 -10.08 -10.91
C GLU A 38 -8.12 -8.65 -10.56
N PHE A 39 -7.68 -8.18 -9.39
CA PHE A 39 -7.86 -6.77 -9.00
C PHE A 39 -7.19 -5.83 -10.01
N ALA A 40 -5.95 -6.10 -10.40
CA ALA A 40 -5.21 -5.26 -11.33
C ALA A 40 -5.88 -5.20 -12.71
N ARG A 41 -6.39 -6.32 -13.23
CA ARG A 41 -7.15 -6.35 -14.50
C ARG A 41 -8.41 -5.47 -14.41
N THR A 42 -9.19 -5.65 -13.36
CA THR A 42 -10.42 -4.89 -13.13
C THR A 42 -10.13 -3.39 -13.03
N LEU A 43 -9.07 -3.00 -12.28
CA LEU A 43 -8.66 -1.62 -12.15
C LEU A 43 -8.23 -1.00 -13.49
N CYS A 44 -7.50 -1.74 -14.32
CA CYS A 44 -7.15 -1.28 -15.67
C CYS A 44 -8.39 -1.10 -16.56
N ASP A 45 -9.34 -2.02 -16.52
CA ASP A 45 -10.58 -1.96 -17.29
C ASP A 45 -11.43 -0.75 -16.87
N ASP A 46 -11.60 -0.53 -15.56
CA ASP A 46 -12.38 0.57 -14.98
C ASP A 46 -11.78 1.95 -15.31
N LEU A 47 -10.45 2.04 -15.37
CA LEU A 47 -9.72 3.28 -15.67
C LEU A 47 -9.40 3.44 -17.17
N ASN A 48 -9.90 2.53 -18.02
CA ASN A 48 -9.65 2.50 -19.46
C ASN A 48 -8.16 2.53 -19.83
N ILE A 49 -7.33 1.84 -19.05
CA ILE A 49 -5.89 1.74 -19.30
C ILE A 49 -5.64 0.69 -20.38
N THR A 50 -5.07 1.11 -21.50
CA THR A 50 -4.85 0.22 -22.65
C THR A 50 -3.47 -0.44 -22.67
N ASP A 51 -2.53 0.04 -21.86
CA ASP A 51 -1.17 -0.51 -21.81
C ASP A 51 -1.16 -1.88 -21.11
N PRO A 52 -0.82 -2.97 -21.81
CA PRO A 52 -0.87 -4.32 -21.25
C PRO A 52 0.16 -4.57 -20.15
N GLU A 53 1.23 -3.77 -20.05
CA GLU A 53 2.27 -3.93 -19.03
C GLU A 53 1.86 -3.33 -17.68
N VAL A 54 0.86 -2.46 -17.65
CA VAL A 54 0.39 -1.79 -16.44
C VAL A 54 -0.22 -2.79 -15.45
N GLY A 55 -1.15 -3.63 -15.91
CA GLY A 55 -1.86 -4.58 -15.04
C GLY A 55 -0.89 -5.52 -14.29
N PRO A 56 0.05 -6.18 -14.98
CA PRO A 56 1.11 -6.96 -14.34
C PRO A 56 1.94 -6.15 -13.33
N ALA A 57 2.32 -4.90 -13.66
CA ALA A 57 3.09 -4.04 -12.75
C ALA A 57 2.33 -3.71 -11.46
N ILE A 58 1.03 -3.39 -11.56
CA ILE A 58 0.12 -3.19 -10.42
C ILE A 58 0.08 -4.44 -9.53
N ALA A 59 -0.10 -5.62 -10.13
CA ALA A 59 -0.18 -6.88 -9.39
C ALA A 59 1.13 -7.19 -8.66
N VAL A 60 2.28 -6.96 -9.29
CA VAL A 60 3.61 -7.09 -8.65
C VAL A 60 3.72 -6.15 -7.45
N CYS A 61 3.38 -4.87 -7.62
CA CYS A 61 3.44 -3.86 -6.56
C CYS A 61 2.59 -4.24 -5.33
N ILE A 62 1.39 -4.79 -5.56
CA ILE A 62 0.52 -5.30 -4.49
C ILE A 62 1.21 -6.46 -3.76
N ARG A 63 1.74 -7.45 -4.48
CA ARG A 63 2.41 -8.61 -3.89
C ARG A 63 3.63 -8.23 -3.07
N GLU A 64 4.43 -7.28 -3.55
CA GLU A 64 5.60 -6.75 -2.85
C GLU A 64 5.19 -6.12 -1.51
N GLN A 65 4.19 -5.24 -1.50
CA GLN A 65 3.69 -4.64 -0.26
C GLN A 65 3.13 -5.68 0.71
N LEU A 66 2.39 -6.68 0.21
CA LEU A 66 1.88 -7.77 1.05
C LEU A 66 3.01 -8.58 1.68
N TYR A 67 4.07 -8.86 0.92
CA TYR A 67 5.26 -9.56 1.41
C TYR A 67 5.97 -8.75 2.50
N GLU A 68 6.16 -7.45 2.30
CA GLU A 68 6.75 -6.56 3.29
C GLU A 68 5.95 -6.53 4.60
N ILE A 69 4.63 -6.39 4.51
CA ILE A 69 3.74 -6.38 5.68
C ILE A 69 3.82 -7.71 6.44
N ALA A 70 3.86 -8.84 5.72
CA ALA A 70 4.03 -10.16 6.33
C ALA A 70 5.38 -10.27 7.06
N SER A 71 6.47 -9.85 6.41
CA SER A 71 7.83 -9.87 6.97
C SER A 71 7.95 -9.02 8.24
N GLN A 72 7.40 -7.80 8.23
CA GLN A 72 7.38 -6.91 9.39
C GLN A 72 6.55 -7.48 10.53
N THR A 73 5.37 -8.06 10.23
CA THR A 73 4.51 -8.69 11.23
C THR A 73 5.23 -9.83 11.94
N VAL A 74 5.96 -10.67 11.21
CA VAL A 74 6.75 -11.78 11.77
C VAL A 74 7.90 -11.27 12.63
N SER A 75 8.63 -10.25 12.15
CA SER A 75 9.76 -9.64 12.87
C SER A 75 9.33 -9.02 14.19
N ALA A 76 8.26 -8.22 14.19
CA ALA A 76 7.69 -7.64 15.41
C ALA A 76 7.26 -8.72 16.42
N MET A 77 6.70 -9.84 15.93
CA MET A 77 6.29 -10.95 16.79
C MET A 77 7.48 -11.69 17.42
N ARG A 78 8.65 -11.75 16.74
CA ARG A 78 9.90 -12.30 17.27
C ARG A 78 10.48 -11.41 18.37
N GLU A 79 10.50 -10.09 18.16
CA GLU A 79 10.99 -9.11 19.13
C GLU A 79 10.16 -9.09 20.43
N ALA A 80 8.83 -9.18 20.31
CA ALA A 80 7.92 -9.24 21.46
C ALA A 80 8.13 -10.49 22.35
N LYS A 81 8.61 -11.59 21.77
CA LYS A 81 8.94 -12.83 22.51
C LYS A 81 10.30 -12.75 23.20
N MET A 82 11.26 -12.03 22.65
CA MET A 82 12.59 -11.82 23.26
C MET A 82 12.55 -10.84 24.44
N SER A 83 11.74 -9.78 24.34
CA SER A 83 11.62 -8.74 25.38
C SER A 83 10.94 -9.22 26.68
N LYS A 84 10.18 -10.33 26.66
CA LYS A 84 9.67 -10.97 27.89
C LYS A 84 10.73 -11.70 28.72
N LYS A 85 11.94 -11.91 28.19
CA LYS A 85 13.02 -12.63 28.91
C LYS A 85 13.97 -11.69 29.68
N ARG A 86 13.76 -10.37 29.62
CA ARG A 86 14.55 -9.35 30.34
C ARG A 86 13.65 -8.27 30.90
N ARG A 87 13.05 -8.50 32.07
CA ARG A 87 12.49 -7.42 32.90
C ARG A 87 13.37 -7.23 34.14
N ALA A 88 14.35 -6.35 34.03
CA ALA A 88 14.80 -5.52 35.15
C ALA A 88 14.25 -4.10 34.89
N PRO A 89 13.75 -3.38 35.90
CA PRO A 89 13.27 -2.02 35.71
C PRO A 89 14.47 -1.08 35.68
N GLU A 90 14.61 -0.24 34.65
CA GLU A 90 14.77 1.22 34.76
C GLU A 90 15.10 1.86 33.41
N PHE A 91 14.79 3.16 33.35
CA PHE A 91 14.92 4.11 32.24
C PHE A 91 13.85 4.03 31.13
N ALA A 92 12.78 4.79 31.38
CA ALA A 92 11.92 5.34 30.36
C ALA A 92 12.77 6.14 29.36
N SER A 93 13.02 5.56 28.19
CA SER A 93 13.46 6.30 27.02
C SER A 93 12.23 6.72 26.22
N ASN A 94 11.99 8.02 26.19
CA ASN A 94 10.97 8.68 25.40
C ASN A 94 11.31 8.55 23.90
N SER A 95 10.92 7.44 23.26
CA SER A 95 11.04 7.27 21.81
C SER A 95 9.83 7.87 21.09
N LYS A 96 9.80 9.22 21.03
CA LYS A 96 9.08 9.92 19.96
C LYS A 96 9.86 9.76 18.65
N ALA A 97 9.70 8.63 17.97
CA ALA A 97 9.98 8.47 16.53
C ALA A 97 9.59 7.06 16.08
N MET A 98 8.31 6.83 15.78
CA MET A 98 7.89 5.78 14.86
C MET A 98 6.58 6.21 14.18
N ASN A 99 6.62 7.39 13.55
CA ASN A 99 5.53 7.87 12.70
C ASN A 99 5.70 7.21 11.33
N ASN A 100 5.16 6.00 11.17
CA ASN A 100 4.68 5.44 9.89
C ASN A 100 3.95 4.10 10.06
N ALA A 101 3.71 3.64 11.29
CA ALA A 101 2.60 2.72 11.51
C ALA A 101 1.30 3.47 11.19
N VAL A 102 0.75 3.19 10.01
CA VAL A 102 -0.60 3.57 9.61
C VAL A 102 -1.54 3.38 10.80
N ASP A 103 -2.04 4.50 11.32
CA ASP A 103 -2.89 4.51 12.51
C ASP A 103 -4.23 3.84 12.16
N MET A 104 -4.26 2.50 12.28
CA MET A 104 -5.42 1.66 11.97
C MET A 104 -6.65 2.07 12.79
N PHE A 105 -6.45 2.71 13.94
CA PHE A 105 -7.52 3.22 14.79
C PHE A 105 -8.29 4.37 14.13
N LYS A 106 -7.66 5.11 13.19
CA LYS A 106 -8.33 6.16 12.40
C LYS A 106 -9.30 5.60 11.36
N TYR A 107 -8.99 4.44 10.78
CA TYR A 107 -9.81 3.83 9.72
C TYR A 107 -10.93 2.94 10.28
N PHE A 108 -10.68 2.23 11.39
CA PHE A 108 -11.60 1.20 11.91
C PHE A 108 -11.76 1.23 13.43
N GLY A 109 -11.81 2.40 14.07
CA GLY A 109 -12.29 2.50 15.45
C GLY A 109 -13.66 1.80 15.62
N SER A 110 -14.17 1.65 16.85
CA SER A 110 -15.35 0.83 17.21
C SER A 110 -16.69 1.12 16.47
N LYS A 111 -16.67 2.02 15.48
CA LYS A 111 -17.75 2.38 14.55
C LYS A 111 -17.19 2.51 13.12
N GLY A 112 -16.76 1.41 12.49
CA GLY A 112 -16.40 1.43 11.07
C GLY A 112 -17.50 2.10 10.23
N SER A 113 -17.14 3.03 9.34
CA SER A 113 -18.06 3.73 8.47
C SER A 113 -17.86 3.26 7.04
N VAL A 114 -18.95 2.90 6.35
CA VAL A 114 -18.94 2.59 4.91
C VAL A 114 -18.62 3.85 4.08
N ILE A 115 -18.91 5.03 4.63
CA ILE A 115 -18.64 6.31 3.98
C ILE A 115 -17.31 6.88 4.51
N ARG A 116 -16.36 7.11 3.59
CA ARG A 116 -15.10 7.83 3.90
C ARG A 116 -15.38 9.28 4.29
N LYS A 117 -14.58 9.84 5.19
CA LYS A 117 -14.68 11.28 5.52
C LYS A 117 -14.39 12.10 4.27
N ARG A 118 -15.17 13.16 4.03
CA ARG A 118 -14.99 14.04 2.86
C ARG A 118 -13.57 14.56 2.70
N LYS A 119 -12.87 14.84 3.82
CA LYS A 119 -11.48 15.30 3.84
C LYS A 119 -10.45 14.24 3.42
N GLU A 120 -10.86 13.00 3.23
CA GLU A 120 -9.97 11.88 2.88
C GLU A 120 -10.26 11.36 1.47
N TRP A 121 -11.30 11.86 0.79
CA TRP A 121 -11.73 11.35 -0.52
C TRP A 121 -10.61 11.42 -1.57
N TYR A 122 -9.89 12.54 -1.62
CA TYR A 122 -8.79 12.76 -2.57
C TYR A 122 -7.63 11.76 -2.42
N LEU A 123 -7.53 11.08 -1.27
CA LEU A 123 -6.49 10.07 -1.06
C LEU A 123 -6.80 8.75 -1.76
N TYR A 124 -8.08 8.47 -2.04
CA TYR A 124 -8.58 7.20 -2.58
C TYR A 124 -9.16 7.39 -3.98
N GLU A 125 -8.74 8.45 -4.66
CA GLU A 125 -9.11 8.72 -6.05
C GLU A 125 -7.93 8.29 -6.93
N PRO A 126 -8.11 7.32 -7.84
CA PRO A 126 -7.06 6.92 -8.75
C PRO A 126 -6.75 8.04 -9.72
N VAL A 127 -5.46 8.31 -9.92
CA VAL A 127 -4.95 9.30 -10.86
C VAL A 127 -4.15 8.58 -11.93
N VAL A 128 -4.53 8.77 -13.19
CA VAL A 128 -3.85 8.20 -14.35
C VAL A 128 -3.42 9.33 -15.28
N ASP A 129 -2.11 9.45 -15.48
CA ASP A 129 -1.51 10.46 -16.35
C ASP A 129 -0.81 9.76 -17.52
N VAL A 130 -1.27 9.99 -18.75
CA VAL A 130 -0.62 9.49 -19.97
C VAL A 130 0.29 10.57 -20.54
N VAL A 131 1.60 10.38 -20.40
CA VAL A 131 2.63 11.30 -20.88
C VAL A 131 2.95 10.98 -22.35
N PRO A 132 2.76 11.92 -23.30
CA PRO A 132 3.12 11.73 -24.69
C PRO A 132 4.60 11.31 -24.85
N LYS A 133 4.91 10.51 -25.88
CA LYS A 133 6.26 9.95 -26.10
C LYS A 133 7.37 11.00 -26.15
N GLU A 134 7.08 12.18 -26.70
CA GLU A 134 8.04 13.29 -26.78
C GLU A 134 8.37 13.87 -25.40
N GLU A 135 7.41 13.89 -24.47
CA GLU A 135 7.61 14.39 -23.11
C GLU A 135 8.19 13.31 -22.18
N ALA A 136 7.87 12.04 -22.42
CA ALA A 136 8.36 10.93 -21.60
C ALA A 136 9.89 10.84 -21.59
N ALA A 137 10.53 10.98 -22.75
CA ALA A 137 11.99 11.00 -22.86
C ALA A 137 12.64 12.17 -22.10
N VAL A 138 11.93 13.31 -22.03
CA VAL A 138 12.39 14.49 -21.27
C VAL A 138 12.26 14.26 -19.77
N VAL A 139 11.19 13.60 -19.32
CA VAL A 139 11.03 13.25 -17.89
C VAL A 139 12.08 12.22 -17.47
N ASP A 140 12.32 11.19 -18.28
CA ASP A 140 13.31 10.15 -17.99
C ASP A 140 14.74 10.72 -17.94
N ALA A 141 15.08 11.61 -18.89
CA ALA A 141 16.38 12.29 -18.91
C ALA A 141 16.58 13.21 -17.69
N LYS A 142 15.51 13.83 -17.17
CA LYS A 142 15.56 14.63 -15.94
C LYS A 142 15.68 13.78 -14.69
N GLU A 143 15.08 12.59 -14.67
CA GLU A 143 15.15 11.67 -13.53
C GLU A 143 16.54 11.04 -13.39
N GLN A 144 17.21 10.71 -14.50
CA GLN A 144 18.60 10.18 -14.48
C GLN A 144 19.66 11.20 -14.04
N LEU A 145 19.34 12.50 -14.06
CA LEU A 145 20.25 13.56 -13.66
C LEU A 145 20.19 13.88 -12.15
N LYS A 146 19.32 13.19 -11.40
CA LYS A 146 19.04 13.43 -9.99
C LYS A 146 19.71 12.39 -9.09
#